data_AF-A0A7Y5T9A9-F1
#
_entry.id   AF-A0A7Y5T9A9-F1
#
_cell.length_a   1.000
_cell.length_b   1.000
_cell.length_c   1.000
_cell.angle_alpha   90.00
_cell.angle_beta   90.00
_cell.angle_gamma   90.00
#
_symmetry.space_group_name_H-M   'P 1'
#
loop_
_entity.id
_entity.type
_entity.pdbx_description
1 polymer ?
#
loop_
_entity_poly.entity_id
_entity_poly.type
_entity_poly.pdbx_seq_one_letter_code
_entity_poly.pdbx_strand_id
1 'polypeptide(L)' 'MTVDPLQVQLHDDVLVQEIQLLTDLIVAATEASRPLDAHALDAVLGLPARRADRVPVVPTQLTA' A
#
# COMPACT_ATOMS: atom_id res chain seq x y z
N MET A 1 -2.80 19.51 -40.83
CA MET A 1 -3.26 19.45 -39.44
C MET A 1 -2.24 18.58 -38.70
N THR A 2 -1.23 19.20 -38.09
CA THR A 2 -0.13 18.51 -37.41
C THR A 2 -0.55 18.24 -35.98
N VAL A 3 -0.81 16.97 -35.65
CA VAL A 3 -1.01 16.53 -34.26
C VAL A 3 0.32 16.67 -33.54
N ASP A 4 0.36 17.44 -32.46
CA ASP A 4 1.54 17.59 -31.63
C ASP A 4 1.86 16.24 -30.95
N PRO A 5 3.01 15.61 -31.22
CA PRO A 5 3.35 14.32 -30.63
C PRO A 5 3.59 14.38 -29.12
N LEU A 6 3.70 15.58 -28.53
CA LEU A 6 3.82 15.78 -27.08
C LEU A 6 2.45 15.91 -26.38
N GLN A 7 1.34 15.92 -27.13
CA GLN A 7 -0.01 15.87 -26.58
C GLN A 7 -0.38 14.43 -26.14
N VAL A 8 0.39 13.88 -25.21
CA VAL A 8 0.06 12.62 -24.54
C VAL A 8 -0.76 12.97 -23.30
N GLN A 9 -2.06 12.69 -23.32
CA GLN A 9 -2.86 12.75 -22.10
C GLN A 9 -2.45 11.59 -21.19
N LEU A 10 -1.56 11.87 -20.23
CA LEU A 10 -1.17 10.96 -19.14
C LEU A 10 -2.29 10.84 -18.08
N HIS A 11 -3.54 10.71 -18.50
CA HIS A 11 -4.65 10.43 -17.58
C HIS A 11 -4.73 8.91 -17.39
N ASP A 12 -3.75 8.37 -16.67
CA ASP A 12 -3.89 7.04 -16.08
C ASP A 12 -4.31 7.24 -14.62
N ASP A 13 -5.62 7.30 -14.41
CA ASP A 13 -6.22 7.51 -13.08
C ASP A 13 -5.79 6.42 -12.09
N VAL A 14 -5.44 5.22 -12.58
CA VAL A 14 -4.93 4.12 -11.75
C VAL A 14 -3.52 4.45 -11.29
N LEU A 15 -2.64 4.89 -12.20
CA LEU A 15 -1.27 5.27 -11.85
C LEU A 15 -1.24 6.44 -10.86
N VAL A 16 -2.14 7.42 -11.02
CA VAL A 16 -2.28 8.53 -10.06
C VAL A 16 -2.72 8.02 -8.69
N GLN A 17 -3.67 7.08 -8.64
CA GLN A 17 -4.10 6.46 -7.37
C GLN A 17 -2.97 5.66 -6.71
N GLU A 18 -2.15 4.93 -7.47
CA GLU A 18 -1.00 4.21 -6.94
C GLU A 18 0.05 5.15 -6.35
N ILE A 19 0.35 6.26 -7.03
CA ILE A 19 1.26 7.29 -6.52
C ILE A 19 0.70 7.92 -5.24
N GLN A 20 -0.59 8.20 -5.20
CA GLN A 20 -1.27 8.76 -4.03
C GLN A 20 -1.14 7.81 -2.83
N LEU A 21 -1.48 6.53 -3.01
CA LEU A 21 -1.38 5.49 -1.98
C LEU A 21 0.05 5.36 -1.44
N LEU A 22 1.04 5.35 -2.33
CA LEU A 22 2.45 5.23 -1.93
C LEU A 22 2.90 6.47 -1.14
N THR A 23 2.46 7.66 -1.56
CA THR A 23 2.77 8.92 -0.88
C THR A 23 2.18 8.90 0.53
N ASP A 24 0.91 8.52 0.68
CA ASP A 24 0.23 8.43 1.97
C ASP A 24 0.93 7.44 2.91
N LEU A 25 1.43 6.31 2.38
CA LEU A 25 2.19 5.33 3.14
C LEU A 25 3.54 5.88 3.64
N ILE A 26 4.27 6.58 2.79
CA ILE A 26 5.55 7.20 3.17
C ILE A 26 5.32 8.25 4.25
N VAL A 27 4.33 9.13 4.08
CA VAL A 27 3.97 10.15 5.07
C VAL A 27 3.66 9.50 6.40
N ALA A 28 2.76 8.52 6.42
CA ALA A 28 2.40 7.80 7.65
C ALA A 28 3.60 7.15 8.33
N ALA A 29 4.53 6.55 7.57
CA ALA A 29 5.73 5.94 8.13
C ALA A 29 6.71 6.98 8.70
N THR A 30 6.82 8.16 8.06
CA THR A 30 7.72 9.23 8.50
C THR A 30 7.21 10.01 9.72
N GLU A 31 5.89 10.15 9.85
CA GLU A 31 5.26 10.86 10.97
C GLU A 31 5.05 9.96 12.20
N ALA A 32 5.07 8.64 12.01
CA ALA A 32 4.90 7.71 13.11
C ALA A 32 6.08 7.79 14.10
N SER A 33 5.76 8.00 15.38
CA SER A 33 6.77 8.00 16.46
C SER A 33 7.36 6.62 16.75
N ARG A 34 6.81 5.58 16.12
CA ARG A 34 7.22 4.17 16.22
C ARG A 34 6.93 3.48 14.88
N PRO A 35 7.55 2.34 14.57
CA PRO A 35 7.20 1.56 13.39
C PRO A 35 5.69 1.29 13.29
N LEU A 36 5.13 1.39 12.09
CA LEU A 36 3.72 1.10 11.84
C LEU A 36 3.44 -0.38 12.14
N ASP A 37 2.43 -0.64 12.97
CA ASP A 37 1.89 -1.98 13.15
C ASP A 37 0.91 -2.34 12.02
N ALA A 38 0.56 -3.62 11.92
CA ALA A 38 -0.29 -4.13 10.84
C ALA A 38 -1.66 -3.42 10.79
N HIS A 39 -2.20 -3.01 11.94
CA HIS A 39 -3.47 -2.30 11.99
C HIS A 39 -3.32 -0.87 11.47
N ALA A 40 -2.27 -0.16 11.87
CA ALA A 40 -1.99 1.19 11.38
C ALA A 40 -1.76 1.18 9.87
N LEU A 41 -1.06 0.17 9.35
CA LEU A 41 -0.85 -0.03 7.92
C LEU A 41 -2.17 -0.29 7.18
N ASP A 42 -3.02 -1.20 7.69
CA ASP A 42 -4.32 -1.50 7.07
C ASP A 42 -5.21 -0.24 7.02
N ALA A 43 -5.14 0.64 8.03
CA ALA A 43 -5.89 1.90 8.04
C ALA A 43 -5.42 2.87 6.95
N VAL A 44 -4.11 3.00 6.72
CA VAL A 44 -3.54 3.84 5.64
C VAL A 44 -3.92 3.30 4.27
N LEU A 45 -3.95 1.97 4.12
CA LEU A 45 -4.34 1.30 2.89
C LEU A 45 -5.87 1.25 2.68
N GLY A 46 -6.67 1.79 3.60
CA GLY A 46 -8.14 1.73 3.54
C GLY A 46 -8.71 0.31 3.61
N LEU A 47 -7.95 -0.64 4.15
CA LEU A 47 -8.35 -2.03 4.28
C LEU A 47 -9.26 -2.23 5.50
N PRO A 48 -10.24 -3.14 5.42
CA PRO A 48 -11.05 -3.48 6.58
C PRO A 48 -10.16 -4.04 7.70
N ALA A 49 -10.41 -3.64 8.94
CA ALA A 49 -9.66 -4.12 10.09
C ALA A 49 -9.65 -5.66 10.08
N ARG A 50 -8.45 -6.25 10.01
CA ARG A 50 -8.30 -7.70 10.10
C ARG A 50 -8.88 -8.14 11.44
N ARG A 51 -10.02 -8.84 11.42
CA ARG A 51 -10.40 -9.67 12.57
C ARG A 51 -9.20 -10.55 12.85
N ALA A 52 -8.81 -10.63 14.12
CA ALA A 52 -7.74 -11.50 14.58
C ALA A 52 -8.16 -12.98 14.43
N ASP A 53 -8.35 -13.43 13.19
CA ASP A 53 -8.32 -14.84 12.88
C ASP A 53 -6.89 -15.27 13.11
N ARG A 54 -6.69 -15.96 14.23
CA ARG A 54 -5.46 -16.66 14.55
C ARG A 54 -5.09 -17.50 13.33
N VAL A 55 -4.16 -17.03 12.51
CA VAL A 55 -3.48 -17.88 11.55
C VAL A 55 -2.82 -18.98 12.38
N PRO A 56 -3.20 -20.26 12.20
CA PRO A 56 -2.54 -21.34 12.91
C PRO A 56 -1.08 -21.31 12.46
N VAL A 57 -0.17 -20.98 13.39
CA VAL A 57 1.25 -21.18 13.18
C VAL A 57 1.43 -22.68 13.05
N VAL A 58 1.52 -23.17 11.82
CA VAL A 58 1.93 -24.55 11.57
C VAL A 58 3.42 -24.58 11.91
N PRO A 59 3.85 -25.28 12.98
CA PRO A 59 5.27 -25.41 13.24
C PRO A 59 5.87 -26.19 12.07
N THR A 60 6.67 -25.50 11.25
CA THR A 60 7.51 -26.15 10.25
C THR A 60 8.42 -27.11 11.00
N GLN A 61 8.08 -28.40 11.00
CA GLN A 61 8.99 -29.40 11.54
C GLN A 61 10.21 -29.41 10.63
N LEU A 62 11.31 -28.88 11.16
CA LEU A 62 12.63 -29.01 10.58
C LEU A 62 13.00 -30.50 10.71
N THR A 63 12.74 -31.28 9.67
CA THR A 63 13.23 -32.67 9.58
C THR A 63 14.75 -32.64 9.57
N ALA A 64 15.32 -33.37 10.53
CA ALA A 64 16.75 -33.55 10.76
C ALA A 64 17.45 -34.33 9.64
#